data_AF-A0A956MWD2-F1
#
_entry.id   AF-A0A956MWD2-F1
#
_cell.length_a   1.000
_cell.length_b   1.000
_cell.length_c   1.000
_cell.angle_alpha   90.00
_cell.angle_beta   90.00
_cell.angle_gamma   90.00
#
_symmetry.space_group_name_H-M   'P 1'
#
loop_
_entity.id
_entity.type
_entity.pdbx_description
1 polymer ?
#
loop_
_entity_poly.entity_id
_entity_poly.type
_entity_poly.pdbx_seq_one_letter_code
_entity_poly.pdbx_strand_id
1 'polypeptide(L)' 'MATLKEISERVGVSISTVSRVLNHDETLLVLDETKMKIFEAAEDLEYKTITQKKNKIKKHKKKKKKKKNKKIKIKK' A
#
# COMPACT_ATOMS: atom_id res chain seq x y z
N MET A 1 13.03 5.52 -6.85
CA MET A 1 11.99 4.83 -6.05
C MET A 1 10.94 5.87 -5.75
N ALA A 2 9.68 5.63 -6.09
CA ALA A 2 8.63 6.59 -5.80
C ALA A 2 8.60 6.97 -4.32
N THR A 3 8.52 8.26 -4.06
CA THR A 3 8.54 8.86 -2.72
C THR A 3 7.22 9.57 -2.44
N LEU A 4 6.92 9.76 -1.15
CA LEU A 4 5.78 10.58 -0.74
C LEU A 4 5.95 12.05 -1.20
N LYS A 5 7.19 12.51 -1.35
CA LYS A 5 7.52 13.86 -1.83
C LYS A 5 7.06 14.07 -3.28
N GLU A 6 7.38 13.13 -4.17
CA GLU A 6 6.94 13.22 -5.58
C GLU A 6 5.40 13.22 -5.71
N ILE A 7 4.70 12.40 -4.93
CA ILE A 7 3.23 12.40 -4.91
C ILE A 7 2.70 13.74 -4.39
N SER A 8 3.33 14.28 -3.34
CA SER A 8 2.92 15.54 -2.74
C SER A 8 3.09 16.73 -3.69
N GLU A 9 4.18 16.76 -4.45
CA GLU A 9 4.47 17.78 -5.46
C GLU A 9 3.51 17.67 -6.65
N ARG A 10 3.17 16.44 -7.08
CA ARG A 10 2.22 16.21 -8.19
C ARG A 10 0.79 16.63 -7.85
N VAL A 11 0.36 16.45 -6.60
CA VAL A 11 -1.01 16.76 -6.15
C VAL A 11 -1.13 18.16 -5.54
N GLY A 12 -0.01 18.78 -5.15
CA GLY A 12 0.01 20.11 -4.52
C GLY A 12 -0.45 20.10 -3.06
N VAL A 13 -0.16 19.02 -2.32
CA VAL A 13 -0.52 18.86 -0.90
C VAL A 13 0.72 18.58 -0.05
N SER A 14 0.58 18.61 1.27
CA SER A 14 1.69 18.28 2.16
C SER A 14 2.04 16.79 2.12
N ILE A 15 3.32 16.45 2.31
CA ILE A 15 3.81 15.07 2.46
C ILE A 15 3.03 14.34 3.58
N SER A 16 2.74 15.05 4.67
CA SER A 16 1.93 14.56 5.80
C SER A 16 0.51 14.17 5.37
N THR A 17 -0.12 14.95 4.50
CA THR A 17 -1.46 14.66 3.94
C THR A 17 -1.41 13.39 3.11
N VAL A 18 -0.45 13.27 2.19
CA VAL A 18 -0.26 12.07 1.37
C VAL A 18 -0.07 10.83 2.24
N SER A 19 0.82 10.91 3.23
CA SER A 19 1.11 9.79 4.14
C SER A 19 -0.14 9.32 4.87
N ARG A 20 -0.91 10.24 5.43
CA ARG A 20 -2.13 9.94 6.19
C ARG A 20 -3.22 9.35 5.30
N VAL A 21 -3.44 9.93 4.10
CA VAL A 21 -4.42 9.43 3.12
C VAL A 21 -4.07 8.01 2.66
N LEU A 22 -2.83 7.75 2.28
CA LEU A 22 -2.39 6.42 1.83
C LEU A 22 -2.38 5.37 2.96
N ASN A 23 -2.38 5.82 4.22
CA ASN A 23 -2.54 4.96 5.40
C ASN A 23 -4.00 4.89 5.91
N HIS A 24 -4.95 5.49 5.21
CA HIS A 24 -6.38 5.51 5.58
C HIS A 24 -6.65 6.09 6.98
N ASP A 25 -6.03 7.23 7.29
CA ASP A 25 -6.31 7.97 8.52
C ASP A 25 -7.74 8.56 8.50
N GLU A 26 -8.64 7.96 9.27
CA GLU A 26 -10.06 8.34 9.35
C GLU A 26 -10.27 9.70 10.04
N THR A 27 -9.30 10.20 10.80
CA THR A 27 -9.39 11.50 11.48
C THR A 27 -9.06 12.68 10.57
N LEU A 28 -8.48 12.42 9.40
CA LEU A 28 -8.09 13.45 8.44
C LEU A 28 -9.24 13.81 7.51
N LEU A 29 -9.75 15.04 7.64
CA LEU A 29 -10.72 15.60 6.73
C LEU A 29 -10.01 16.19 5.51
N VAL A 30 -10.10 15.48 4.39
CA VAL A 30 -9.65 15.93 3.06
C VAL A 30 -10.77 15.71 2.07
N LEU A 31 -10.86 16.60 1.07
CA LEU A 31 -11.82 16.47 0.00
C LEU A 31 -11.60 15.13 -0.73
N ASP A 32 -12.70 14.50 -1.13
CA ASP A 32 -12.62 13.23 -1.84
C ASP A 32 -11.88 13.38 -3.17
N GLU A 33 -12.01 14.54 -3.84
CA GLU A 33 -11.22 14.87 -5.03
C GLU A 33 -9.70 14.81 -4.74
N THR A 34 -9.25 15.39 -3.63
CA THR A 34 -7.84 15.33 -3.22
C THR A 34 -7.40 13.91 -2.91
N LYS A 35 -8.25 13.11 -2.25
CA LYS A 35 -7.95 11.69 -2.00
C LYS A 35 -7.77 10.93 -3.30
N MET A 36 -8.68 11.11 -4.26
CA MET A 36 -8.60 10.45 -5.57
C MET A 36 -7.29 10.79 -6.30
N LYS A 37 -6.92 12.07 -6.36
CA LYS A 37 -5.65 12.51 -6.96
C LYS A 37 -4.43 11.90 -6.27
N ILE A 38 -4.45 11.75 -4.94
CA ILE A 38 -3.38 11.10 -4.18
C ILE A 38 -3.26 9.61 -4.55
N PHE A 39 -4.40 8.90 -4.64
CA PHE A 39 -4.39 7.49 -5.00
C PHE A 39 -3.96 7.26 -6.46
N GLU A 40 -4.46 8.06 -7.39
CA GLU A 40 -4.07 8.01 -8.81
C GLU A 40 -2.56 8.26 -8.98
N ALA A 41 -2.04 9.34 -8.37
CA ALA A 41 -0.61 9.63 -8.41
C ALA A 41 0.24 8.53 -7.77
N ALA A 42 -0.25 7.89 -6.70
CA ALA A 42 0.43 6.76 -6.08
C ALA A 42 0.40 5.50 -6.97
N GLU A 43 -0.68 5.24 -7.70
CA GLU A 43 -0.78 4.12 -8.65
C GLU A 43 0.15 4.30 -9.85
N ASP A 44 0.14 5.48 -10.45
CA ASP A 44 1.02 5.84 -11.58
C ASP A 44 2.50 5.70 -11.24
N LEU A 45 2.89 6.12 -10.04
CA LEU A 45 4.26 6.01 -9.55
C LEU A 45 4.57 4.62 -8.98
N GLU A 46 3.63 3.68 -9.04
CA GLU A 46 3.69 2.37 -8.40
C GLU A 46 4.10 2.42 -6.92
N TYR A 47 3.75 3.51 -6.24
CA TYR A 47 4.05 3.73 -4.84
C TYR A 47 3.31 2.70 -3.98
N LYS A 48 4.06 2.02 -3.13
CA LYS A 48 3.55 0.98 -2.23
C LYS A 48 3.90 1.34 -0.80
N THR A 49 2.89 1.49 0.05
CA THR A 49 3.10 1.80 1.46
C THR A 49 3.84 0.66 2.17
N ILE A 50 4.52 0.97 3.27
CA ILE A 50 5.23 -0.03 4.08
C ILE A 50 4.26 -1.13 4.56
N THR A 51 3.03 -0.74 4.90
CA THR A 51 1.95 -1.64 5.32
C THR A 51 1.56 -2.60 4.19
N GLN A 52 1.38 -2.10 2.96
CA GLN A 52 1.08 -2.93 1.79
C GLN A 52 2.22 -3.90 1.46
N LYS A 53 3.48 -3.45 1.54
CA LYS A 53 4.67 -4.30 1.35
C LYS A 53 4.71 -5.42 2.39
N LYS A 54 4.52 -5.12 3.68
CA LYS A 54 4.45 -6.12 4.77
C LYS A 54 3.31 -7.13 4.55
N ASN A 55 2.15 -6.67 4.10
CA ASN A 55 0.99 -7.53 3.81
C ASN A 55 1.23 -8.48 2.64
N LYS A 56 1.90 -8.04 1.56
CA LYS A 56 2.32 -8.93 0.45
C LYS A 56 3.27 -10.03 0.93
N ILE A 57 4.23 -9.70 1.79
CA ILE A 57 5.20 -10.66 2.36
C ILE A 57 4.48 -11.67 3.26
N LYS A 58 3.58 -11.22 4.14
CA LYS A 58 2.75 -12.11 5.00
C LYS A 58 1.88 -13.05 4.15
N LYS A 59 1.22 -12.56 3.10
CA LYS A 59 0.42 -13.37 2.16
C LYS A 59 1.29 -14.43 1.45
N HIS A 60 2.48 -14.08 0.99
CA HIS A 60 3.42 -15.03 0.37
C HIS A 60 3.89 -16.12 1.34
N LYS A 61 4.26 -15.74 2.58
CA LYS A 61 4.66 -16.71 3.62
C LYS A 61 3.51 -17.68 3.96
N LYS A 62 2.26 -17.19 4.08
CA LYS A 62 1.07 -18.03 4.30
C LYS A 62 0.82 -19.00 3.13
N LYS A 63 0.91 -18.54 1.86
CA LYS A 63 0.77 -19.40 0.68
C LYS A 63 1.84 -20.50 0.62
N LYS A 64 3.11 -20.18 0.91
CA LYS A 64 4.20 -21.17 0.97
C LYS A 64 3.98 -22.23 2.06
N LYS A 65 3.56 -21.82 3.27
CA LYS A 65 3.22 -22.75 4.36
C LYS A 65 2.07 -23.70 3.99
N LYS A 66 0.99 -23.17 3.39
CA LYS A 66 -0.14 -23.99 2.90
C LYS A 66 0.28 -25.03 1.84
N LYS A 67 1.12 -24.64 0.88
CA LYS A 67 1.66 -25.57 -0.14
C LYS A 67 2.54 -26.67 0.48
N LYS A 68 3.39 -26.33 1.47
CA LYS A 68 4.23 -27.30 2.18
C LYS A 68 3.40 -28.34 2.94
N ASN A 69 2.37 -27.90 3.66
CA ASN A 69 1.49 -28.81 4.41
C ASN A 69 0.66 -29.73 3.48
N LYS A 70 0.18 -29.23 2.33
CA LYS A 70 -0.47 -30.08 1.32
C LYS A 70 0.47 -31.15 0.77
N LYS A 71 1.72 -30.80 0.47
CA LYS A 71 2.72 -31.74 -0.08
C LYS A 71 3.11 -32.84 0.93
N ILE A 72 3.12 -32.54 2.22
CA ILE A 72 3.36 -33.52 3.29
C ILE A 72 2.17 -34.50 3.40
N LYS A 73 0.93 -34.01 3.25
CA LYS A 73 -0.28 -34.82 3.37
C LYS A 73 -0.52 -35.79 2.21
N ILE A 74 0.00 -35.50 1.02
CA ILE A 74 -0.10 -36.37 -0.18
C ILE A 74 0.98 -37.48 -0.19
N LYS A 75 2.01 -37.35 0.66
CA LYS A 75 3.11 -38.32 0.78
C LYS A 75 2.95 -39.31 1.95
N LYS A 76 1.83 -39.24 2.66
CA LYS A 76 1.38 -40.20 3.67
C LYS A 76 0.21 -40.96 3.08
#